data_AF-A0A086PFF0-F1
#
_entry.id   AF-A0A086PFF0-F1
#
_cell.length_a   1.000
_cell.length_b   1.000
_cell.length_c   1.000
_cell.angle_alpha   90.00
_cell.angle_beta   90.00
_cell.angle_gamma   90.00
#
_symmetry.space_group_name_H-M   'P 1'
#
loop_
_entity.id
_entity.type
_entity.pdbx_description
1 polymer ?
#
loop_
_entity_poly.entity_id
_entity_poly.type
_entity_poly.pdbx_seq_one_letter_code
_entity_poly.pdbx_strand_id
1 'polypeptide(L)'
;MRRACAWQAQLVSASAVPHKLSRDLADRSPRQEPGDDEAVGHVAIFVELVGWIGALLILGAYILVSTGRLSGDSAAFQWMNAMGATFFVLNTWWHGAIPSMVLNIIWGCIGFTALWRISRRKGPGGQ
;
A
#
# COMPACT_ATOMS: atom_id res chain seq x y z
N MET A 1 -12.05 -4.07 -9.53
CA MET A 1 -12.90 -3.68 -8.38
C MET A 1 -14.23 -4.43 -8.24
N ARG A 2 -14.95 -4.82 -9.32
CA ARG A 2 -16.27 -5.50 -9.18
C ARG A 2 -16.24 -7.00 -8.81
N ARG A 3 -15.09 -7.69 -8.89
CA ARG A 3 -15.01 -9.15 -8.69
C ARG A 3 -14.69 -9.60 -7.25
N ALA A 4 -14.04 -8.76 -6.44
CA ALA A 4 -13.63 -9.13 -5.09
C ALA A 4 -14.80 -9.15 -4.09
N CYS A 5 -15.74 -8.19 -4.19
CA CYS A 5 -16.89 -8.10 -3.28
C CYS A 5 -17.90 -9.24 -3.48
N ALA A 6 -18.00 -9.79 -4.71
CA ALA A 6 -18.87 -10.92 -5.02
C ALA A 6 -18.36 -12.25 -4.43
N TRP A 7 -17.04 -12.39 -4.22
CA TRP A 7 -16.44 -13.64 -3.75
C TRP A 7 -16.72 -13.95 -2.29
N GLN A 8 -16.75 -12.94 -1.42
CA GLN A 8 -16.95 -13.12 0.03
C GLN A 8 -18.40 -13.50 0.40
N ALA A 9 -19.39 -13.07 -0.38
CA ALA A 9 -20.79 -13.42 -0.16
C ALA A 9 -21.13 -14.87 -0.54
N GLN A 10 -20.35 -15.48 -1.44
CA GLN A 10 -20.70 -16.76 -2.05
C GLN A 10 -20.17 -17.99 -1.30
N LEU A 11 -19.13 -17.82 -0.47
CA LEU A 11 -18.51 -18.90 0.31
C LEU A 11 -19.36 -19.39 1.51
N VAL A 12 -20.32 -18.58 1.99
CA VAL A 12 -21.14 -18.92 3.16
C VAL A 12 -22.28 -19.91 2.84
N SER A 13 -22.70 -20.05 1.57
CA SER A 13 -23.90 -20.83 1.21
C SER A 13 -23.66 -22.18 0.51
N ALA A 14 -22.40 -22.59 0.28
CA ALA A 14 -22.08 -23.65 -0.69
C ALA A 14 -21.49 -24.95 -0.10
N SER A 15 -21.89 -25.38 1.10
CA SER A 15 -21.29 -26.56 1.76
C SER A 15 -21.80 -27.94 1.32
N ALA A 16 -22.62 -28.05 0.26
CA ALA A 16 -23.08 -29.34 -0.26
C ALA A 16 -22.96 -29.42 -1.80
N VAL A 17 -21.75 -29.66 -2.29
CA VAL A 17 -21.48 -29.84 -3.74
C VAL A 17 -21.64 -31.32 -4.13
N PRO A 18 -22.52 -31.68 -5.08
CA PRO A 18 -22.70 -33.07 -5.51
C PRO A 18 -21.48 -33.62 -6.26
N HIS A 19 -21.11 -34.87 -6.00
CA HIS A 19 -19.87 -35.51 -6.46
C HIS A 19 -19.65 -35.49 -7.99
N LYS A 20 -20.72 -35.45 -8.81
CA LYS A 20 -20.58 -35.30 -10.27
C LYS A 20 -20.11 -33.89 -10.66
N LEU A 21 -20.67 -32.87 -10.00
CA LEU A 21 -20.29 -31.48 -10.22
C LEU A 21 -18.82 -31.26 -9.83
N SER A 22 -18.31 -31.95 -8.81
CA SER A 22 -16.88 -31.91 -8.44
C SER A 22 -15.95 -32.41 -9.55
N ARG A 23 -16.35 -33.45 -10.29
CA ARG A 23 -15.56 -34.00 -11.40
C ARG A 23 -15.62 -33.10 -12.64
N ASP A 24 -16.81 -32.59 -12.96
CA ASP A 24 -16.98 -31.67 -14.07
C ASP A 24 -16.22 -30.35 -13.83
N LEU A 25 -16.12 -29.91 -12.57
CA LEU A 25 -15.31 -28.75 -12.17
C LEU A 25 -13.81 -29.05 -12.15
N ALA A 26 -13.39 -30.26 -11.80
CA ALA A 26 -11.98 -30.67 -11.85
C ALA A 26 -11.45 -30.72 -13.30
N ASP A 27 -12.27 -31.18 -14.25
CA ASP A 27 -11.97 -31.18 -15.69
C ASP A 27 -12.00 -29.76 -16.29
N ARG A 28 -12.85 -28.87 -15.76
CA ARG A 28 -12.88 -27.44 -16.12
C ARG A 28 -11.80 -26.59 -15.44
N SER A 29 -10.78 -27.20 -14.85
CA SER A 29 -9.62 -26.45 -14.35
C SER A 29 -9.00 -25.71 -15.53
N PRO A 30 -8.96 -24.36 -15.52
CA PRO A 30 -8.29 -23.61 -16.57
C PRO A 30 -6.86 -24.15 -16.68
N ARG A 31 -6.44 -24.55 -17.89
CA ARG A 31 -5.03 -24.86 -18.12
C ARG A 31 -4.23 -23.63 -17.71
N GLN A 32 -3.43 -23.77 -16.65
CA GLN A 32 -2.47 -22.77 -16.22
C GLN A 32 -1.43 -22.68 -17.35
N GLU A 33 -1.53 -21.64 -18.16
CA GLU A 33 -0.56 -21.35 -19.23
C GLU A 33 0.73 -20.91 -18.52
N PRO A 34 1.87 -21.61 -18.68
CA PRO A 34 3.05 -21.44 -17.83
C PRO A 34 3.90 -20.19 -18.15
N GLY A 35 3.30 -19.04 -18.42
CA GLY A 35 4.03 -17.86 -18.92
C GLY A 35 3.53 -16.50 -18.47
N ASP A 36 2.29 -16.36 -17.99
CA ASP A 36 1.72 -15.10 -17.52
C ASP A 36 1.95 -14.85 -16.02
N ASP A 37 2.11 -15.92 -15.25
CA ASP A 37 2.35 -15.94 -13.81
C ASP A 37 3.76 -15.48 -13.41
N GLU A 38 4.79 -15.77 -14.20
CA GLU A 38 6.16 -15.31 -13.96
C GLU A 38 6.26 -13.77 -14.04
N ALA A 39 5.69 -13.14 -15.07
CA ALA A 39 5.78 -11.69 -15.25
C ALA A 39 5.01 -10.93 -14.16
N VAL A 40 3.83 -11.44 -13.75
CA VAL A 40 3.03 -10.86 -12.66
C VAL A 40 3.73 -11.03 -11.31
N GLY A 41 4.46 -12.14 -11.11
CA GLY A 41 5.28 -12.37 -9.92
C GLY A 41 6.33 -11.28 -9.70
N HIS A 42 7.07 -10.89 -10.73
CA HIS A 42 8.09 -9.83 -10.61
C HIS A 42 7.50 -8.47 -10.23
N VAL A 43 6.38 -8.08 -10.84
CA VAL A 43 5.69 -6.83 -10.52
C VAL A 43 5.15 -6.86 -9.09
N ALA A 44 4.57 -7.99 -8.67
CA ALA A 44 4.06 -8.16 -7.31
C ALA A 44 5.18 -8.02 -6.25
N ILE A 45 6.34 -8.65 -6.47
CA ILE A 45 7.48 -8.56 -5.56
C ILE A 45 7.96 -7.11 -5.43
N PHE A 46 8.06 -6.37 -6.53
CA PHE A 46 8.47 -4.96 -6.50
C PHE A 46 7.48 -4.11 -5.69
N VAL A 47 6.18 -4.29 -5.91
CA VAL A 47 5.12 -3.55 -5.19
C VAL A 47 5.14 -3.86 -3.69
N GLU A 48 5.39 -5.11 -3.31
CA GLU A 48 5.55 -5.52 -1.92
C GLU A 48 6.77 -4.87 -1.28
N LEU A 49 7.94 -4.91 -1.94
CA LEU A 49 9.15 -4.26 -1.46
C LEU A 49 8.94 -2.75 -1.25
N VAL A 50 8.30 -2.07 -2.21
CA VAL A 50 7.96 -0.65 -2.08
C VAL A 50 7.03 -0.41 -0.87
N GLY A 51 6.02 -1.26 -0.68
CA GLY A 51 5.12 -1.20 0.48
C GLY A 51 5.86 -1.34 1.81
N TRP A 52 6.73 -2.34 1.93
CA TRP A 52 7.54 -2.58 3.13
C TRP A 52 8.53 -1.44 3.41
N ILE A 53 9.17 -0.89 2.38
CA ILE A 53 10.03 0.29 2.51
C ILE A 53 9.21 1.48 3.03
N GLY A 54 8.02 1.70 2.47
CA GLY A 54 7.09 2.73 2.95
C GLY A 54 6.72 2.53 4.42
N ALA A 55 6.41 1.30 4.83
CA ALA A 55 6.10 0.93 6.20
C ALA A 55 7.22 1.26 7.17
N LEU A 56 8.42 0.81 6.84
CA LEU A 56 9.60 1.03 7.67
C LEU A 56 9.94 2.52 7.77
N LEU A 57 9.75 3.28 6.69
CA LEU A 57 10.02 4.71 6.68
C LEU A 57 9.04 5.49 7.58
N ILE A 58 7.74 5.18 7.46
CA ILE A 58 6.71 5.77 8.32
C ILE A 58 6.93 5.38 9.79
N LEU A 59 7.17 4.09 10.05
CA LEU A 59 7.39 3.60 11.41
C LEU A 59 8.65 4.22 12.02
N GLY A 60 9.73 4.32 11.25
CA GLY A 60 10.95 5.00 11.65
C GLY A 60 10.72 6.48 11.98
N ALA A 61 9.89 7.17 11.20
CA ALA A 61 9.51 8.56 11.47
C ALA A 61 8.75 8.68 12.80
N TYR A 62 7.82 7.76 13.04
CA TYR A 62 7.05 7.70 14.29
C TYR A 62 7.94 7.41 15.49
N ILE A 63 8.90 6.48 15.37
CA ILE A 63 9.87 6.19 16.43
C ILE A 63 10.73 7.42 16.73
N LEU A 64 11.24 8.11 15.71
CA LEU A 64 12.08 9.30 15.91
C LEU A 64 11.32 10.45 16.57
N VAL A 65 10.04 10.67 16.23
CA VAL A 65 9.24 11.70 16.89
C VAL A 65 8.84 11.27 18.31
N SER A 66 8.48 10.00 18.51
CA SER A 66 8.11 9.47 19.83
C SER A 66 9.27 9.42 20.82
N THR A 67 10.51 9.29 20.34
CA THR A 67 11.72 9.34 21.17
C THR A 67 12.24 10.77 21.36
N GLY A 68 11.55 11.79 20.83
CA GLY A 68 11.96 13.19 20.90
C GLY A 68 13.20 13.53 20.06
N ARG A 69 13.70 12.59 19.22
CA ARG A 69 14.86 12.81 18.36
C ARG A 69 14.55 13.72 17.17
N LEU A 70 13.30 13.73 16.72
CA LEU A 70 12.78 14.69 15.76
C LEU A 70 11.54 15.38 16.34
N SER A 71 11.34 16.64 15.98
CA SER A 71 10.07 17.33 16.20
C SER A 71 9.16 17.15 15.00
N GLY A 72 7.83 17.21 15.21
CA GLY A 72 6.84 17.18 14.14
C GLY A 72 7.03 18.30 13.11
N ASP A 73 7.68 19.41 13.48
CA ASP A 73 8.03 20.52 12.57
C ASP A 73 9.36 20.32 11.81
N SER A 74 10.05 19.19 12.02
CA SER A 74 11.33 18.93 11.35
C SER A 74 11.13 18.53 9.88
N ALA A 75 11.95 19.11 8.99
CA ALA A 75 11.95 18.75 7.58
C ALA A 75 12.23 17.26 7.36
N ALA A 76 13.11 16.65 8.16
CA ALA A 76 13.41 15.22 8.06
C ALA A 76 12.18 14.36 8.36
N PHE A 77 11.43 14.67 9.42
CA PHE A 77 10.20 13.97 9.78
C PHE A 77 9.14 14.09 8.67
N GLN A 78 8.98 15.28 8.11
CA GLN A 78 7.99 15.53 7.07
C GLN A 78 8.37 14.85 5.74
N TRP A 79 9.66 14.77 5.41
CA TRP A 79 10.15 13.98 4.26
C TRP A 79 9.89 12.49 4.42
N MET A 80 10.17 11.93 5.61
CA MET A 80 9.91 10.51 5.87
C MET A 80 8.42 10.18 5.75
N ASN A 81 7.53 11.03 6.28
CA ASN A 81 6.09 10.86 6.12
C ASN A 81 5.64 10.99 4.66
N ALA A 82 6.09 12.03 3.94
CA ALA A 82 5.67 12.26 2.55
C ALA A 82 6.10 11.12 1.61
N MET A 83 7.35 10.68 1.72
CA MET A 83 7.86 9.55 0.92
C MET A 83 7.23 8.22 1.35
N GLY A 84 7.14 7.97 2.65
CA GLY A 84 6.58 6.74 3.18
C GLY A 84 5.12 6.56 2.79
N ALA A 85 4.33 7.64 2.90
CA ALA A 85 2.95 7.67 2.46
C ALA A 85 2.81 7.43 0.94
N THR A 86 3.69 8.03 0.14
CA THR A 86 3.67 7.83 -1.33
C THR A 86 3.89 6.36 -1.69
N PHE A 87 4.87 5.70 -1.07
CA PHE A 87 5.12 4.27 -1.27
C PHE A 87 3.95 3.40 -0.78
N PHE A 88 3.33 3.76 0.33
CA PHE A 88 2.15 3.06 0.83
C PHE A 88 0.94 3.21 -0.08
N VAL A 89 0.72 4.38 -0.69
CA VAL A 89 -0.36 4.59 -1.67
C VAL A 89 -0.16 3.68 -2.87
N LEU A 90 1.06 3.56 -3.40
CA LEU A 90 1.35 2.66 -4.52
C LEU A 90 1.06 1.19 -4.15
N ASN A 91 1.48 0.75 -2.97
CA ASN A 91 1.24 -0.61 -2.50
C ASN A 91 -0.27 -0.88 -2.27
N THR A 92 -0.96 0.02 -1.57
CA THR A 92 -2.38 -0.16 -1.23
C THR A 92 -3.31 -0.01 -2.44
N TRP A 93 -2.92 0.78 -3.44
CA TRP A 93 -3.61 0.86 -4.73
C TRP A 93 -3.62 -0.50 -5.42
N TRP A 94 -2.47 -1.19 -5.47
CA TRP A 94 -2.34 -2.52 -6.06
C TRP A 94 -3.21 -3.56 -5.33
N HIS A 95 -3.22 -3.50 -3.99
CA HIS A 95 -4.01 -4.42 -3.15
C HIS A 95 -5.50 -4.07 -3.08
N GLY A 96 -5.93 -2.95 -3.65
CA GLY A 96 -7.31 -2.47 -3.56
C GLY A 96 -7.73 -2.07 -2.15
N ALA A 97 -6.80 -1.74 -1.27
CA ALA A 97 -7.04 -1.37 0.13
C ALA A 97 -7.44 0.11 0.25
N ILE A 98 -8.65 0.45 -0.21
CA ILE A 98 -9.13 1.84 -0.33
C ILE A 98 -9.04 2.66 0.97
N PRO A 99 -9.44 2.15 2.16
CA PRO A 99 -9.33 2.93 3.39
C PRO A 99 -7.88 3.31 3.72
N SER A 100 -6.95 2.35 3.56
CA SER A 100 -5.52 2.56 3.80
C SER A 100 -4.92 3.54 2.79
N MET A 101 -5.33 3.44 1.53
CA MET A 101 -4.90 4.34 0.47
C MET A 101 -5.31 5.79 0.75
N VAL A 102 -6.57 6.04 1.12
CA VAL A 102 -7.06 7.39 1.45
C VAL A 102 -6.33 7.97 2.67
N LEU A 103 -6.13 7.16 3.71
CA LEU A 103 -5.36 7.57 4.88
C LEU A 103 -3.95 8.05 4.50
N ASN A 104 -3.24 7.26 3.70
CA ASN A 104 -1.87 7.61 3.28
C ASN A 104 -1.83 8.80 2.33
N ILE A 105 -2.84 9.00 1.47
CA ILE A 105 -2.95 10.23 0.67
C ILE A 105 -3.03 11.45 1.59
N ILE A 106 -3.94 11.43 2.58
CA ILE A 106 -4.10 12.53 3.54
C ILE A 106 -2.78 12.77 4.29
N TRP A 107 -2.13 11.69 4.72
CA TRP A 107 -0.87 11.78 5.45
C TRP A 107 0.26 12.39 4.60
N GLY A 108 0.36 11.98 3.34
CA GLY A 108 1.28 12.56 2.37
C GLY A 108 1.02 14.05 2.14
N CYS A 109 -0.25 14.45 1.98
CA CYS A 109 -0.63 15.87 1.85
C CYS A 109 -0.17 16.71 3.06
N ILE A 110 -0.33 16.18 4.29
CA ILE A 110 0.18 16.84 5.50
C ILE A 110 1.70 16.99 5.43
N GLY A 111 2.40 15.92 5.05
CA GLY A 111 3.86 15.92 4.86
C GLY A 111 4.34 16.99 3.87
N PHE A 112 3.79 16.98 2.66
CA PHE A 112 4.16 17.93 1.60
C PHE A 112 3.83 19.39 1.95
N THR A 113 2.67 19.63 2.56
CA THR A 113 2.29 21.00 2.98
C THR A 113 3.20 21.52 4.09
N ALA A 114 3.60 20.67 5.04
CA ALA A 114 4.56 21.03 6.07
C ALA A 114 5.95 21.33 5.46
N LEU A 115 6.44 20.51 4.54
CA LEU A 115 7.68 20.76 3.81
C LEU A 115 7.65 22.08 3.04
N TRP A 116 6.54 22.36 2.35
CA TRP A 116 6.38 23.64 1.64
C TRP A 116 6.45 24.84 2.59
N ARG A 117 5.82 24.75 3.76
CA ARG A 117 5.91 25.79 4.80
C ARG A 117 7.34 25.97 5.33
N ILE A 118 8.06 24.88 5.56
CA ILE A 118 9.45 24.92 6.04
C ILE A 118 10.39 25.56 5.01
N SER A 119 10.26 25.18 3.73
CA SER A 119 11.06 25.78 2.65
C SER A 119 10.81 27.27 2.48
N ARG A 120 9.58 27.75 2.72
CA ARG A 120 9.25 29.19 2.68
C ARG A 120 9.75 29.96 3.89
N ARG A 121 9.95 29.31 5.05
CA ARG A 121 10.60 29.94 6.22
C ARG A 121 12.11 30.10 6.02
N LYS A 122 12.74 29.25 5.20
CA LYS A 122 14.11 29.43 4.70
C LYS A 122 14.19 30.40 3.51
N GLY A 123 13.51 31.55 3.61
CA GLY A 123 13.70 32.67 2.68
C GLY A 123 15.10 33.29 2.81
N PRO A 124 15.65 33.93 1.76
CA PRO A 124 17.08 34.22 1.59
C PRO A 124 17.57 35.29 2.58
N GLY A 125 18.27 34.87 3.65
CA GLY A 125 18.79 35.85 4.61
C GLY A 125 19.50 35.28 5.84
N GLY A 126 20.39 34.31 5.69
CA GLY A 126 21.20 33.82 6.80
C GLY A 126 22.62 33.52 6.35
N GLN A 127 23.43 34.58 6.21
CA GLN A 127 24.89 34.49 6.37
C GLN A 127 25.21 34.33 7.85
#